data_AF-A0A2Z4PRU8-F1
#
_entry.id   AF-A0A2Z4PRU8-F1
#
_cell.length_a   1.000
_cell.length_b   1.000
_cell.length_c   1.000
_cell.angle_alpha   90.00
_cell.angle_beta   90.00
_cell.angle_gamma   90.00
#
_symmetry.space_group_name_H-M   'P 1'
#
loop_
_entity.id
_entity.type
_entity.pdbx_description
1 polymer ?
#
loop_
_entity_poly.entity_id
_entity_poly.type
_entity_poly.pdbx_seq_one_letter_code
_entity_poly.pdbx_strand_id
1 'polypeptide(L)'
;MSHLLSKNRLSKKHQQTGQTQTQLVTPKSANWRYVGFEAHQLKAGESITIETATDEVCAVILSGKANANTKLEAWKNIGDRMSVFDQKAPYSVYSPAQDEIRIEAITDVEVAFCKAPGKGGFKAKLISPEQCQYETRGVTSNTRHVCNILFGNEPADSLLVCEVITPSGGWSSYPPHKHDTDAAPAETQLEETYYHKIDPPQGFAFQRVYTDDRSIDETMAVEDGDLVMVPEGYHPVGVPHGYQSYYLNVMAGPSRNWIFHNDPDHEWIIERDKQV
;
A
#
# COMPACT_ATOMS: atom_id res chain seq x y z
N MET A 1 -2.21 18.53 -12.68
CA MET A 1 -2.26 17.43 -11.70
C MET A 1 -1.13 16.49 -12.08
N SER A 2 -0.27 16.12 -11.13
CA SER A 2 0.89 15.27 -11.44
C SER A 2 0.43 13.96 -12.08
N HIS A 3 1.19 13.44 -13.03
CA HIS A 3 0.91 12.14 -13.65
C HIS A 3 1.14 10.97 -12.68
N LEU A 4 1.84 11.22 -11.57
CA LEU A 4 2.08 10.28 -10.49
C LEU A 4 0.89 10.16 -9.51
N LEU A 5 -0.09 11.07 -9.58
CA LEU A 5 -1.25 11.09 -8.66
C LEU A 5 -2.51 10.58 -9.36
N SER A 6 -3.01 9.43 -8.92
CA SER A 6 -4.34 8.91 -9.27
C SER A 6 -5.37 9.35 -8.24
N LYS A 7 -6.40 10.10 -8.69
CA LYS A 7 -7.47 10.60 -7.82
C LYS A 7 -8.54 9.55 -7.52
N ASN A 8 -9.08 9.60 -6.31
CA ASN A 8 -10.22 8.77 -5.90
C ASN A 8 -11.41 8.90 -6.87
N ARG A 9 -11.82 7.77 -7.44
CA ARG A 9 -12.90 7.67 -8.44
C ARG A 9 -14.29 7.93 -7.87
N LEU A 10 -14.48 7.81 -6.55
CA LEU A 10 -15.75 8.11 -5.86
C LEU A 10 -15.74 9.46 -5.13
N SER A 11 -14.73 10.31 -5.36
CA SER A 11 -14.78 11.71 -4.92
C SER A 11 -16.07 12.37 -5.42
N LYS A 12 -16.64 13.34 -4.69
CA LYS A 12 -17.93 14.00 -5.00
C LYS A 12 -18.09 14.51 -6.46
N LYS A 13 -17.01 14.58 -7.23
CA LYS A 13 -16.98 14.96 -8.66
C LYS A 13 -17.17 13.79 -9.65
N HIS A 14 -17.12 12.53 -9.21
CA HIS A 14 -17.00 11.36 -10.09
C HIS A 14 -17.94 10.18 -9.74
N GLN A 15 -18.85 10.33 -8.77
CA GLN A 15 -19.79 9.24 -8.40
C GLN A 15 -20.67 8.82 -9.57
N GLN A 16 -20.47 7.57 -10.04
CA GLN A 16 -21.47 6.82 -10.78
C GLN A 16 -22.15 5.84 -9.82
N THR A 17 -23.49 5.87 -9.77
CA THR A 17 -24.29 4.97 -8.93
C THR A 17 -24.03 3.51 -9.32
N GLY A 18 -23.68 2.67 -8.34
CA GLY A 18 -23.49 1.21 -8.53
C GLY A 18 -22.04 0.76 -8.78
N GLN A 19 -21.05 1.66 -8.73
CA GLN A 19 -19.64 1.30 -8.87
C GLN A 19 -18.97 1.17 -7.49
N THR A 20 -18.43 -0.01 -7.20
CA THR A 20 -17.71 -0.28 -5.93
C THR A 20 -16.24 0.13 -5.99
N GLN A 21 -15.64 0.19 -7.18
CA GLN A 21 -14.21 0.48 -7.38
C GLN A 21 -13.88 1.96 -7.13
N THR A 22 -13.11 2.24 -6.08
CA THR A 22 -12.64 3.59 -5.70
C THR A 22 -11.28 3.93 -6.31
N GLN A 23 -10.44 2.92 -6.54
CA GLN A 23 -9.12 3.08 -7.16
C GLN A 23 -8.83 1.94 -8.12
N LEU A 24 -8.08 2.25 -9.18
CA LEU A 24 -7.49 1.26 -10.07
C LEU A 24 -6.29 1.87 -10.79
N VAL A 25 -5.15 1.25 -10.54
CA VAL A 25 -3.88 1.42 -11.23
C VAL A 25 -3.43 0.05 -11.72
N THR A 26 -3.08 -0.01 -13.00
CA THR A 26 -2.53 -1.20 -13.66
C THR A 26 -1.11 -0.90 -14.11
N PRO A 27 -0.27 -1.91 -14.38
CA PRO A 27 1.06 -1.66 -14.96
C PRO A 27 1.02 -0.78 -16.20
N LYS A 28 0.02 -1.02 -17.07
CA LYS A 28 -0.20 -0.22 -18.27
C LYS A 28 -0.53 1.25 -17.97
N SER A 29 -1.40 1.53 -16.99
CA SER A 29 -1.79 2.92 -16.68
C SER A 29 -0.70 3.68 -15.92
N ALA A 30 0.11 2.97 -15.12
CA ALA A 30 1.27 3.54 -14.43
C ALA A 30 2.51 3.66 -15.34
N ASN A 31 2.46 3.08 -16.54
CA ASN A 31 3.59 3.01 -17.47
C ASN A 31 4.81 2.28 -16.88
N TRP A 32 4.57 1.15 -16.20
CA TRP A 32 5.59 0.31 -15.59
C TRP A 32 5.27 -1.19 -15.80
N ARG A 33 5.95 -2.12 -15.12
CA ARG A 33 5.92 -3.54 -15.44
C ARG A 33 5.23 -4.45 -14.41
N TYR A 34 5.29 -4.14 -13.13
CA TYR A 34 4.98 -5.10 -12.07
C TYR A 34 3.71 -4.74 -11.30
N VAL A 35 3.65 -3.57 -10.67
CA VAL A 35 2.63 -3.32 -9.63
C VAL A 35 1.26 -3.02 -10.23
N GLY A 36 0.24 -3.70 -9.74
CA GLY A 36 -1.16 -3.35 -9.92
C GLY A 36 -1.83 -3.10 -8.56
N PHE A 37 -2.81 -2.20 -8.55
CA PHE A 37 -3.58 -1.87 -7.36
C PHE A 37 -5.03 -1.57 -7.73
N GLU A 38 -5.98 -2.10 -6.97
CA GLU A 38 -7.35 -1.59 -6.99
C GLU A 38 -7.95 -1.61 -5.60
N ALA A 39 -8.88 -0.70 -5.32
CA ALA A 39 -9.61 -0.65 -4.06
C ALA A 39 -11.11 -0.57 -4.33
N HIS A 40 -11.89 -1.18 -3.44
CA HIS A 40 -13.34 -1.27 -3.54
C HIS A 40 -14.01 -0.99 -2.21
N GLN A 41 -15.16 -0.32 -2.28
CA GLN A 41 -16.12 -0.19 -1.19
C GLN A 41 -17.35 -1.05 -1.49
N LEU A 42 -17.63 -2.00 -0.61
CA LEU A 42 -18.76 -2.93 -0.68
C LEU A 42 -19.73 -2.61 0.45
N LYS A 43 -21.02 -2.65 0.17
CA LYS A 43 -22.07 -2.67 1.18
C LYS A 43 -22.27 -4.07 1.72
N ALA A 44 -22.77 -4.18 2.95
CA ALA A 44 -23.13 -5.47 3.53
C ALA A 44 -24.01 -6.30 2.58
N GLY A 45 -23.63 -7.54 2.32
CA GLY A 45 -24.27 -8.46 1.38
C GLY A 45 -23.75 -8.38 -0.07
N GLU A 46 -22.97 -7.36 -0.42
CA GLU A 46 -22.32 -7.29 -1.73
C GLU A 46 -21.07 -8.19 -1.79
N SER A 47 -20.67 -8.55 -3.00
CA SER A 47 -19.45 -9.33 -3.21
C SER A 47 -18.72 -8.91 -4.48
N ILE A 48 -17.42 -9.17 -4.49
CA ILE A 48 -16.55 -8.99 -5.65
C ILE A 48 -15.66 -10.22 -5.83
N THR A 49 -15.38 -10.58 -7.07
CA THR A 49 -14.42 -11.63 -7.43
C THR A 49 -13.33 -11.03 -8.32
N ILE A 50 -12.08 -11.28 -7.97
CA ILE A 50 -10.89 -10.95 -8.76
C ILE A 50 -10.25 -12.26 -9.23
N GLU A 51 -10.24 -12.48 -10.54
CA GLU A 51 -9.41 -13.51 -11.16
C GLU A 51 -7.94 -13.09 -11.08
N THR A 52 -7.07 -13.97 -10.59
CA THR A 52 -5.65 -13.62 -10.46
C THR A 52 -4.91 -13.74 -11.79
N ALA A 53 -5.40 -14.58 -12.71
CA ALA A 53 -4.85 -14.77 -14.05
C ALA A 53 -3.34 -15.06 -14.02
N THR A 54 -2.49 -14.13 -14.46
CA THR A 54 -1.02 -14.26 -14.42
C THR A 54 -0.36 -13.66 -13.18
N ASP A 55 -1.13 -12.92 -12.39
CA ASP A 55 -0.65 -12.19 -11.22
C ASP A 55 -0.91 -13.01 -9.95
N GLU A 56 -0.08 -12.85 -8.93
CA GLU A 56 -0.49 -13.13 -7.56
C GLU A 56 -1.23 -11.91 -6.98
N VAL A 57 -2.12 -12.17 -6.03
CA VAL A 57 -2.97 -11.13 -5.44
C VAL A 57 -2.98 -11.21 -3.92
N CYS A 58 -2.81 -10.08 -3.25
CA CYS A 58 -3.05 -9.93 -1.82
C CYS A 58 -4.25 -8.98 -1.60
N ALA A 59 -5.37 -9.53 -1.13
CA ALA A 59 -6.57 -8.78 -0.76
C ALA A 59 -6.46 -8.35 0.71
N VAL A 60 -6.28 -7.05 0.97
CA VAL A 60 -6.18 -6.46 2.30
C VAL A 60 -7.53 -5.89 2.71
N ILE A 61 -8.11 -6.39 3.80
CA ILE A 61 -9.35 -5.83 4.37
C ILE A 61 -8.97 -4.55 5.14
N LEU A 62 -9.17 -3.40 4.49
CA LEU A 62 -8.84 -2.10 5.04
C LEU A 62 -9.78 -1.74 6.19
N SER A 63 -11.07 -2.05 6.06
CA SER A 63 -12.06 -1.91 7.13
C SER A 63 -13.22 -2.88 6.93
N GLY A 64 -13.90 -3.22 8.03
CA GLY A 64 -15.08 -4.07 8.03
C GLY A 64 -14.79 -5.56 8.19
N LYS A 65 -15.84 -6.36 8.03
CA LYS A 65 -15.80 -7.83 8.13
C LYS A 65 -16.31 -8.47 6.86
N ALA A 66 -15.65 -9.56 6.45
CA ALA A 66 -15.97 -10.26 5.22
C ALA A 66 -15.85 -11.79 5.37
N ASN A 67 -16.48 -12.51 4.46
CA ASN A 67 -16.06 -13.86 4.09
C ASN A 67 -15.14 -13.76 2.87
N ALA A 68 -14.16 -14.65 2.77
CA ALA A 68 -13.28 -14.72 1.61
C ALA A 68 -13.12 -16.16 1.14
N ASN A 69 -12.99 -16.35 -0.17
CA ASN A 69 -12.70 -17.65 -0.76
C ASN A 69 -11.82 -17.52 -1.99
N THR A 70 -11.01 -18.56 -2.22
CA THR A 70 -10.35 -18.82 -3.51
C THR A 70 -10.96 -20.06 -4.13
N LYS A 71 -10.38 -20.59 -5.23
CA LYS A 71 -10.88 -21.84 -5.84
C LYS A 71 -10.80 -23.04 -4.88
N LEU A 72 -9.86 -23.00 -3.92
CA LEU A 72 -9.53 -24.16 -3.08
C LEU A 72 -9.73 -23.92 -1.58
N GLU A 73 -9.73 -22.66 -1.13
CA GLU A 73 -9.77 -22.32 0.30
C GLU A 73 -10.93 -21.36 0.60
N ALA A 74 -11.41 -21.38 1.85
CA ALA A 74 -12.45 -20.46 2.30
C ALA A 74 -12.27 -20.08 3.77
N TRP A 75 -12.45 -18.79 4.05
CA TRP A 75 -12.36 -18.20 5.38
C TRP A 75 -13.62 -17.40 5.67
N LYS A 76 -14.15 -17.52 6.89
CA LYS A 76 -15.39 -16.88 7.31
C LYS A 76 -15.13 -15.85 8.39
N ASN A 77 -15.90 -14.76 8.36
CA ASN A 77 -15.88 -13.73 9.40
C ASN A 77 -14.47 -13.20 9.72
N ILE A 78 -13.71 -12.89 8.67
CA ILE A 78 -12.39 -12.26 8.76
C ILE A 78 -12.54 -10.73 8.71
N GLY A 79 -11.55 -10.01 9.23
CA GLY A 79 -11.62 -8.56 9.45
C GLY A 79 -12.01 -8.24 10.89
N ASP A 80 -11.45 -7.15 11.43
CA ASP A 80 -11.70 -6.72 12.81
C ASP A 80 -11.78 -5.20 12.95
N ARG A 81 -10.85 -4.47 12.32
CA ARG A 81 -10.86 -3.00 12.33
C ARG A 81 -11.98 -2.44 11.47
N MET A 82 -12.63 -1.38 11.96
CA MET A 82 -13.64 -0.62 11.24
C MET A 82 -13.06 0.66 10.62
N SER A 83 -11.82 0.99 10.97
CA SER A 83 -11.01 2.03 10.34
C SER A 83 -9.55 1.57 10.26
N VAL A 84 -8.84 2.00 9.22
CA VAL A 84 -7.38 1.82 9.13
C VAL A 84 -6.64 2.52 10.29
N PHE A 85 -7.30 3.45 10.97
CA PHE A 85 -6.77 4.20 12.11
C PHE A 85 -7.04 3.54 13.48
N ASP A 86 -7.67 2.36 13.53
CA ASP A 86 -7.96 1.64 14.80
C ASP A 86 -6.71 1.03 15.46
N GLN A 87 -5.51 1.24 14.89
CA GLN A 87 -4.23 0.69 15.38
C GLN A 87 -4.22 -0.83 15.51
N LYS A 88 -4.88 -1.51 14.56
CA LYS A 88 -4.91 -2.98 14.43
C LYS A 88 -4.47 -3.36 13.02
N ALA A 89 -3.67 -4.41 12.90
CA ALA A 89 -3.30 -5.00 11.61
C ALA A 89 -4.54 -5.52 10.90
N PRO A 90 -4.50 -5.51 9.56
CA PRO A 90 -5.58 -6.05 8.77
C PRO A 90 -5.56 -7.58 8.79
N TYR A 91 -6.72 -8.16 8.51
CA TYR A 91 -6.77 -9.47 7.88
C TYR A 91 -6.50 -9.30 6.38
N SER A 92 -5.71 -10.19 5.80
CA SER A 92 -5.48 -10.22 4.36
C SER A 92 -5.57 -11.65 3.81
N VAL A 93 -5.91 -11.78 2.53
CA VAL A 93 -5.94 -13.06 1.82
C VAL A 93 -4.98 -13.00 0.64
N TYR A 94 -4.02 -13.91 0.63
CA TYR A 94 -3.13 -14.11 -0.51
C TYR A 94 -3.68 -15.23 -1.40
N SER A 95 -3.60 -15.03 -2.72
CA SER A 95 -3.90 -16.04 -3.73
C SER A 95 -2.84 -16.01 -4.83
N PRO A 96 -2.32 -17.18 -5.27
CA PRO A 96 -1.31 -17.26 -6.32
C PRO A 96 -1.92 -16.95 -7.70
N ALA A 97 -1.06 -16.89 -8.72
CA ALA A 97 -1.52 -16.87 -10.11
C ALA A 97 -2.38 -18.09 -10.47
N GLN A 98 -3.24 -17.92 -11.48
CA GLN A 98 -4.18 -18.92 -12.00
C GLN A 98 -5.28 -19.37 -11.02
N ASP A 99 -5.59 -18.52 -10.04
CA ASP A 99 -6.60 -18.72 -9.00
C ASP A 99 -7.61 -17.55 -9.03
N GLU A 100 -8.42 -17.39 -7.99
CA GLU A 100 -9.31 -16.25 -7.78
C GLU A 100 -9.32 -15.83 -6.30
N ILE A 101 -9.75 -14.60 -6.02
CA ILE A 101 -10.16 -14.17 -4.69
C ILE A 101 -11.57 -13.59 -4.81
N ARG A 102 -12.51 -14.15 -4.06
CA ARG A 102 -13.82 -13.55 -3.85
C ARG A 102 -13.97 -13.07 -2.41
N ILE A 103 -14.45 -11.84 -2.27
CA ILE A 103 -14.74 -11.17 -1.00
C ILE A 103 -16.24 -10.90 -0.93
N GLU A 104 -16.87 -11.33 0.16
CA GLU A 104 -18.28 -11.09 0.45
C GLU A 104 -18.41 -10.30 1.75
N ALA A 105 -19.00 -9.12 1.66
CA ALA A 105 -19.06 -8.16 2.74
C ALA A 105 -20.12 -8.56 3.77
N ILE A 106 -19.71 -8.78 5.02
CA ILE A 106 -20.63 -9.04 6.16
C ILE A 106 -21.11 -7.71 6.75
N THR A 107 -20.19 -6.74 6.83
CA THR A 107 -20.50 -5.32 7.09
C THR A 107 -20.24 -4.51 5.82
N ASP A 108 -20.37 -3.18 5.87
CA ASP A 108 -19.69 -2.36 4.88
C ASP A 108 -18.18 -2.65 4.97
N VAL A 109 -17.53 -2.84 3.82
CA VAL A 109 -16.13 -3.26 3.70
C VAL A 109 -15.41 -2.36 2.72
N GLU A 110 -14.23 -1.88 3.10
CA GLU A 110 -13.23 -1.37 2.16
C GLU A 110 -12.13 -2.41 2.02
N VAL A 111 -11.84 -2.83 0.78
CA VAL A 111 -10.84 -3.86 0.46
C VAL A 111 -9.93 -3.38 -0.66
N ALA A 112 -8.62 -3.61 -0.51
CA ALA A 112 -7.63 -3.34 -1.54
C ALA A 112 -7.08 -4.66 -2.10
N PHE A 113 -6.93 -4.76 -3.42
CA PHE A 113 -6.30 -5.87 -4.11
C PHE A 113 -4.95 -5.41 -4.66
N CYS A 114 -3.89 -5.90 -4.02
CA CYS A 114 -2.50 -5.66 -4.38
C CYS A 114 -2.07 -6.74 -5.38
N LYS A 115 -1.51 -6.38 -6.53
CA LYS A 115 -1.20 -7.34 -7.62
C LYS A 115 0.24 -7.19 -8.10
N ALA A 116 0.87 -8.31 -8.42
CA ALA A 116 2.14 -8.37 -9.13
C ALA A 116 2.26 -9.69 -9.90
N PRO A 117 3.16 -9.82 -10.90
CA PRO A 117 3.34 -11.07 -11.64
C PRO A 117 3.65 -12.25 -10.71
N GLY A 118 2.85 -13.31 -10.83
CA GLY A 118 3.06 -14.57 -10.14
C GLY A 118 4.02 -15.48 -10.89
N LYS A 119 4.84 -16.22 -10.15
CA LYS A 119 5.83 -17.19 -10.65
C LYS A 119 5.44 -18.62 -10.32
N GLY A 120 4.49 -18.80 -9.39
CA GLY A 120 3.96 -20.09 -8.97
C GLY A 120 4.77 -20.75 -7.86
N GLY A 121 4.17 -21.73 -7.19
CA GLY A 121 4.81 -22.48 -6.09
C GLY A 121 4.26 -22.15 -4.69
N PHE A 122 3.41 -21.14 -4.58
CA PHE A 122 2.68 -20.81 -3.35
C PHE A 122 1.22 -21.23 -3.41
N LYS A 123 0.59 -21.36 -2.24
CA LYS A 123 -0.82 -21.67 -2.08
C LYS A 123 -1.57 -20.47 -1.52
N ALA A 124 -2.87 -20.42 -1.77
CA ALA A 124 -3.73 -19.44 -1.13
C ALA A 124 -3.63 -19.56 0.40
N LYS A 125 -3.64 -18.42 1.10
CA LYS A 125 -3.52 -18.38 2.56
C LYS A 125 -4.20 -17.13 3.13
N LEU A 126 -4.71 -17.29 4.36
CA LEU A 126 -5.04 -16.16 5.21
C LEU A 126 -3.77 -15.63 5.87
N ILE A 127 -3.65 -14.31 5.92
CA ILE A 127 -2.66 -13.59 6.73
C ILE A 127 -3.46 -12.88 7.82
N SER A 128 -3.41 -13.43 9.03
CA SER A 128 -4.09 -12.85 10.19
C SER A 128 -3.27 -11.72 10.82
N PRO A 129 -3.88 -10.89 11.69
CA PRO A 129 -3.16 -9.84 12.41
C PRO A 129 -1.93 -10.35 13.20
N GLU A 130 -1.97 -11.59 13.68
CA GLU A 130 -0.88 -12.22 14.44
C GLU A 130 0.33 -12.60 13.57
N GLN A 131 0.14 -12.74 12.26
CA GLN A 131 1.20 -13.01 11.30
C GLN A 131 1.87 -11.73 10.79
N CYS A 132 1.23 -10.58 10.99
CA CYS A 132 1.78 -9.28 10.65
C CYS A 132 2.89 -8.88 11.62
N GLN A 133 3.92 -8.18 11.13
CA GLN A 133 4.99 -7.66 11.98
C GLN A 133 4.85 -6.14 12.15
N TYR A 134 4.89 -5.68 13.40
CA TYR A 134 4.75 -4.26 13.72
C TYR A 134 6.06 -3.67 14.18
N GLU A 135 6.30 -2.45 13.73
CA GLU A 135 7.46 -1.67 14.12
C GLU A 135 7.06 -0.21 14.31
N THR A 136 7.54 0.42 15.38
CA THR A 136 7.55 1.88 15.46
C THR A 136 8.92 2.36 15.05
N ARG A 137 8.98 3.23 14.04
CA ARG A 137 10.23 3.74 13.46
C ARG A 137 10.32 5.25 13.66
N GLY A 138 11.53 5.76 13.87
CA GLY A 138 11.82 7.19 14.01
C GLY A 138 11.38 7.79 15.34
N VAL A 139 11.87 9.01 15.60
CA VAL A 139 11.62 9.76 16.84
C VAL A 139 10.97 11.10 16.54
N THR A 140 10.26 11.69 17.50
CA THR A 140 9.65 13.02 17.41
C THR A 140 8.73 13.16 16.18
N SER A 141 8.94 14.17 15.33
CA SER A 141 8.17 14.37 14.09
C SER A 141 8.49 13.34 13.00
N ASN A 142 9.40 12.39 13.23
CA ASN A 142 9.70 11.29 12.30
C ASN A 142 9.14 9.93 12.78
N THR A 143 8.39 9.91 13.90
CA THR A 143 7.76 8.71 14.44
C THR A 143 6.62 8.25 13.53
N ARG A 144 6.62 6.97 13.15
CA ARG A 144 5.53 6.30 12.42
C ARG A 144 5.38 4.85 12.86
N HIS A 145 4.20 4.29 12.63
CA HIS A 145 3.86 2.90 12.93
C HIS A 145 3.73 2.11 11.64
N VAL A 146 4.57 1.10 11.47
CA VAL A 146 4.63 0.24 10.28
C VAL A 146 4.06 -1.12 10.63
N CYS A 147 3.24 -1.67 9.75
CA CYS A 147 2.77 -3.04 9.81
C CYS A 147 3.10 -3.76 8.50
N ASN A 148 4.05 -4.69 8.56
CA ASN A 148 4.40 -5.57 7.46
C ASN A 148 3.35 -6.67 7.34
N ILE A 149 2.56 -6.65 6.25
CA ILE A 149 1.44 -7.57 6.01
C ILE A 149 1.95 -8.80 5.24
N LEU A 150 2.42 -8.57 4.01
CA LEU A 150 3.02 -9.59 3.14
C LEU A 150 4.39 -9.09 2.70
N PHE A 151 5.37 -9.20 3.57
CA PHE A 151 6.71 -8.63 3.37
C PHE A 151 7.78 -9.72 3.50
N GLY A 152 8.88 -9.48 4.21
CA GLY A 152 9.86 -10.51 4.56
C GLY A 152 9.35 -11.57 5.55
N ASN A 153 8.24 -11.30 6.24
CA ASN A 153 7.61 -12.19 7.22
C ASN A 153 6.82 -13.35 6.60
N GLU A 154 6.39 -13.20 5.35
CA GLU A 154 5.47 -14.12 4.68
C GLU A 154 5.94 -14.39 3.24
N PRO A 155 5.96 -15.65 2.77
CA PRO A 155 6.39 -15.97 1.41
C PRO A 155 5.36 -15.54 0.36
N ALA A 156 5.84 -15.05 -0.78
CA ALA A 156 5.12 -14.71 -2.01
C ALA A 156 6.11 -14.63 -3.19
N ASP A 157 5.63 -14.52 -4.43
CA ASP A 157 6.47 -14.54 -5.64
C ASP A 157 7.21 -13.22 -5.90
N SER A 158 6.49 -12.11 -5.75
CA SER A 158 6.89 -10.76 -6.16
C SER A 158 6.42 -9.68 -5.17
N LEU A 159 5.22 -9.83 -4.60
CA LEU A 159 4.52 -8.84 -3.79
C LEU A 159 5.22 -8.58 -2.46
N LEU A 160 5.43 -7.30 -2.18
CA LEU A 160 5.74 -6.75 -0.89
C LEU A 160 4.62 -5.77 -0.51
N VAL A 161 3.93 -6.02 0.61
CA VAL A 161 2.79 -5.23 1.07
C VAL A 161 2.97 -4.86 2.54
N CYS A 162 2.95 -3.57 2.84
CA CYS A 162 2.98 -3.04 4.20
C CYS A 162 2.08 -1.82 4.30
N GLU A 163 1.71 -1.46 5.52
CA GLU A 163 0.98 -0.23 5.80
C GLU A 163 1.71 0.62 6.82
N VAL A 164 1.50 1.94 6.74
CA VAL A 164 2.13 2.91 7.64
C VAL A 164 1.10 3.91 8.12
N ILE A 165 1.09 4.17 9.44
CA ILE A 165 0.38 5.28 10.05
C ILE A 165 1.40 6.34 10.48
N THR A 166 1.18 7.57 10.02
CA THR A 166 2.00 8.74 10.33
C THR A 166 1.16 9.74 11.12
N PRO A 167 1.50 9.99 12.40
CA PRO A 167 0.77 10.92 13.26
C PRO A 167 0.78 12.36 12.74
N SER A 168 -0.11 13.18 13.31
CA SER A 168 -0.24 14.60 12.98
C SER A 168 1.06 15.39 13.13
N GLY A 169 1.41 16.14 12.06
CA GLY A 169 2.65 16.90 11.98
C GLY A 169 3.90 16.03 11.71
N GLY A 170 3.72 14.72 11.50
CA GLY A 170 4.79 13.76 11.30
C GLY A 170 5.26 13.63 9.85
N TRP A 171 6.40 12.99 9.70
CA TRP A 171 7.01 12.60 8.43
C TRP A 171 7.28 11.10 8.41
N SER A 172 7.10 10.51 7.24
CA SER A 172 7.34 9.10 6.96
C SER A 172 7.91 8.91 5.56
N SER A 173 8.31 7.67 5.25
CA SER A 173 9.24 7.41 4.14
C SER A 173 10.44 8.37 4.20
N TYR A 174 10.91 8.63 5.43
CA TYR A 174 11.86 9.69 5.78
C TYR A 174 12.92 9.18 6.82
N PRO A 175 14.24 9.44 6.68
CA PRO A 175 14.90 10.13 5.59
C PRO A 175 14.51 9.59 4.22
N PRO A 176 14.45 10.44 3.17
CA PRO A 176 14.02 10.01 1.86
C PRO A 176 14.89 8.84 1.39
N HIS A 177 14.27 7.83 0.80
CA HIS A 177 14.98 6.68 0.26
C HIS A 177 14.42 6.32 -1.12
N LYS A 178 15.20 5.58 -1.89
CA LYS A 178 14.84 5.07 -3.21
C LYS A 178 15.17 3.57 -3.31
N HIS A 179 14.49 2.90 -4.22
CA HIS A 179 14.70 1.51 -4.60
C HIS A 179 14.29 1.36 -6.06
N ASP A 180 15.05 2.01 -6.95
CA ASP A 180 14.76 2.14 -8.38
C ASP A 180 15.81 1.46 -9.27
N THR A 181 16.92 1.01 -8.69
CA THR A 181 18.04 0.41 -9.41
C THR A 181 18.21 -1.07 -9.10
N ASP A 182 18.26 -1.93 -10.12
CA ASP A 182 18.53 -3.37 -9.98
C ASP A 182 20.05 -3.64 -9.81
N ALA A 183 20.56 -3.38 -8.61
CA ALA A 183 21.99 -3.40 -8.28
C ALA A 183 22.29 -4.14 -6.97
N ALA A 184 21.58 -5.24 -6.71
CA ALA A 184 21.76 -6.01 -5.47
C ALA A 184 23.24 -6.42 -5.27
N PRO A 185 23.79 -6.32 -4.03
CA PRO A 185 23.08 -6.08 -2.77
C PRO A 185 22.98 -4.60 -2.36
N ALA A 186 23.34 -3.65 -3.23
CA ALA A 186 23.33 -2.22 -2.86
C ALA A 186 21.92 -1.62 -2.88
N GLU A 187 21.11 -2.02 -3.86
CA GLU A 187 19.75 -1.55 -4.06
C GLU A 187 18.97 -2.57 -4.89
N THR A 188 17.66 -2.63 -4.73
CA THR A 188 16.77 -3.37 -5.63
C THR A 188 15.81 -2.43 -6.32
N GLN A 189 15.46 -2.74 -7.58
CA GLN A 189 14.41 -2.03 -8.28
C GLN A 189 13.05 -2.54 -7.80
N LEU A 190 12.24 -1.67 -7.23
CA LEU A 190 10.87 -1.92 -6.81
C LEU A 190 10.00 -0.73 -7.22
N GLU A 191 9.04 -0.98 -8.09
CA GLU A 191 7.92 -0.06 -8.31
C GLU A 191 7.10 0.00 -7.02
N GLU A 192 6.56 1.17 -6.67
CA GLU A 192 5.77 1.32 -5.45
C GLU A 192 4.50 2.16 -5.67
N THR A 193 3.39 1.74 -5.06
CA THR A 193 2.18 2.56 -4.91
C THR A 193 1.97 2.94 -3.45
N TYR A 194 1.33 4.10 -3.23
CA TYR A 194 0.89 4.58 -1.91
C TYR A 194 -0.61 4.88 -1.99
N TYR A 195 -1.46 4.01 -1.46
CA TYR A 195 -2.90 4.30 -1.32
C TYR A 195 -3.17 5.00 0.01
N HIS A 196 -3.56 6.27 -0.04
CA HIS A 196 -3.67 7.13 1.15
C HIS A 196 -5.07 7.15 1.74
N LYS A 197 -5.13 7.15 3.08
CA LYS A 197 -6.31 7.49 3.86
C LYS A 197 -5.95 8.60 4.84
N ILE A 198 -6.86 9.53 5.07
CA ILE A 198 -6.63 10.70 5.93
C ILE A 198 -7.71 10.75 7.01
N ASP A 199 -7.32 11.09 8.23
CA ASP A 199 -8.27 11.32 9.32
C ASP A 199 -7.96 12.65 10.04
N PRO A 200 -8.93 13.58 10.13
CA PRO A 200 -10.26 13.55 9.47
C PRO A 200 -10.19 13.60 7.92
N PRO A 201 -11.16 12.99 7.20
CA PRO A 201 -11.07 12.69 5.76
C PRO A 201 -11.07 13.90 4.82
N GLN A 202 -11.41 15.10 5.30
CA GLN A 202 -11.27 16.34 4.54
C GLN A 202 -9.84 16.89 4.48
N GLY A 203 -8.89 16.24 5.17
CA GLY A 203 -7.49 16.61 5.18
C GLY A 203 -6.75 16.22 3.90
N PHE A 204 -5.43 16.36 3.97
CA PHE A 204 -4.51 15.95 2.91
C PHE A 204 -3.13 15.63 3.51
N ALA A 205 -2.28 14.95 2.74
CA ALA A 205 -0.85 14.82 2.99
C ALA A 205 -0.05 15.45 1.85
N PHE A 206 1.20 15.84 2.10
CA PHE A 206 2.15 16.17 1.04
C PHE A 206 3.00 14.95 0.74
N GLN A 207 3.09 14.56 -0.53
CA GLN A 207 4.07 13.58 -0.98
C GLN A 207 4.91 14.21 -2.09
N ARG A 208 6.23 14.11 -1.95
CA ARG A 208 7.17 14.52 -3.00
C ARG A 208 7.78 13.27 -3.61
N VAL A 209 7.87 13.17 -4.92
CA VAL A 209 8.65 12.14 -5.63
C VAL A 209 9.72 12.84 -6.44
N TYR A 210 10.99 12.50 -6.23
CA TYR A 210 12.10 13.16 -6.91
C TYR A 210 13.32 12.28 -7.14
N THR A 211 14.05 12.50 -8.23
CA THR A 211 15.34 11.84 -8.52
C THR A 211 16.52 12.74 -8.18
N ASP A 212 17.73 12.18 -8.12
CA ASP A 212 18.98 12.93 -7.90
C ASP A 212 19.14 14.10 -8.90
N ASP A 213 18.90 13.81 -10.18
CA ASP A 213 19.01 14.75 -11.29
C ASP A 213 17.79 15.66 -11.49
N ARG A 214 16.73 15.46 -10.68
CA ARG A 214 15.45 16.18 -10.74
C ARG A 214 14.71 16.05 -12.07
N SER A 215 14.99 15.01 -12.86
CA SER A 215 14.17 14.65 -14.03
C SER A 215 12.73 14.30 -13.62
N ILE A 216 12.57 13.76 -12.41
CA ILE A 216 11.31 13.79 -11.65
C ILE A 216 11.51 14.71 -10.44
N ASP A 217 10.59 15.65 -10.23
CA ASP A 217 10.50 16.46 -9.00
C ASP A 217 9.07 16.97 -8.82
N GLU A 218 8.19 16.10 -8.35
CA GLU A 218 6.76 16.34 -8.26
C GLU A 218 6.34 16.40 -6.79
N THR A 219 5.68 17.49 -6.38
CA THR A 219 5.07 17.60 -5.04
C THR A 219 3.55 17.63 -5.18
N MET A 220 2.88 16.75 -4.46
CA MET A 220 1.44 16.51 -4.56
C MET A 220 0.76 16.75 -3.22
N ALA A 221 -0.40 17.42 -3.25
CA ALA A 221 -1.37 17.38 -2.16
C ALA A 221 -2.31 16.18 -2.38
N VAL A 222 -2.19 15.19 -1.51
CA VAL A 222 -2.83 13.88 -1.60
C VAL A 222 -4.02 13.85 -0.65
N GLU A 223 -5.22 13.55 -1.14
CA GLU A 223 -6.47 13.54 -0.36
C GLU A 223 -6.90 12.10 -0.01
N ASP A 224 -7.94 11.94 0.81
CA ASP A 224 -8.45 10.61 1.21
C ASP A 224 -8.89 9.74 0.01
N GLY A 225 -8.30 8.54 -0.09
CA GLY A 225 -8.53 7.58 -1.16
C GLY A 225 -7.78 7.86 -2.46
N ASP A 226 -6.88 8.84 -2.48
CA ASP A 226 -5.94 9.03 -3.59
C ASP A 226 -4.81 8.00 -3.55
N LEU A 227 -4.16 7.79 -4.69
CA LEU A 227 -3.03 6.90 -4.83
C LEU A 227 -1.87 7.59 -5.55
N VAL A 228 -0.67 7.54 -4.96
CA VAL A 228 0.57 8.02 -5.60
C VAL A 228 1.38 6.85 -6.14
N MET A 229 1.85 6.98 -7.37
CA MET A 229 2.73 6.03 -8.06
C MET A 229 4.16 6.54 -7.98
N VAL A 230 5.07 5.67 -7.55
CA VAL A 230 6.51 5.96 -7.42
C VAL A 230 7.26 5.02 -8.38
N PRO A 231 7.51 5.45 -9.62
CA PRO A 231 8.25 4.64 -10.59
C PRO A 231 9.75 4.56 -10.26
N GLU A 232 10.30 5.64 -9.71
CA GLU A 232 11.70 5.78 -9.29
C GLU A 232 11.89 6.99 -8.35
N GLY A 233 13.06 7.10 -7.75
CA GLY A 233 13.46 8.23 -6.92
C GLY A 233 12.99 8.16 -5.47
N TYR A 234 13.32 9.24 -4.75
CA TYR A 234 13.01 9.49 -3.35
C TYR A 234 11.58 9.95 -3.16
N HIS A 235 10.90 9.42 -2.15
CA HIS A 235 9.43 9.58 -2.05
C HIS A 235 8.89 9.88 -0.63
N PRO A 236 9.36 10.94 0.06
CA PRO A 236 8.92 11.25 1.43
C PRO A 236 7.48 11.74 1.50
N VAL A 237 6.84 11.48 2.66
CA VAL A 237 5.48 11.92 2.99
C VAL A 237 5.49 12.81 4.23
N GLY A 238 4.88 13.99 4.12
CA GLY A 238 4.71 14.95 5.20
C GLY A 238 3.24 15.17 5.53
N VAL A 239 2.89 15.03 6.82
CA VAL A 239 1.50 15.11 7.29
C VAL A 239 1.26 16.48 7.94
N PRO A 240 0.27 17.28 7.47
CA PRO A 240 -0.07 18.54 8.10
C PRO A 240 -0.58 18.37 9.54
N HIS A 241 -0.37 19.40 10.37
CA HIS A 241 -0.88 19.42 11.73
C HIS A 241 -2.42 19.30 11.76
N GLY A 242 -2.93 18.45 12.65
CA GLY A 242 -4.37 18.22 12.84
C GLY A 242 -4.93 17.04 12.05
N TYR A 243 -4.12 16.38 11.21
CA TYR A 243 -4.51 15.19 10.46
C TYR A 243 -3.53 14.06 10.73
N GLN A 244 -3.99 12.82 10.79
CA GLN A 244 -3.12 11.65 10.68
C GLN A 244 -3.28 11.03 9.30
N SER A 245 -2.19 10.46 8.79
CA SER A 245 -2.15 9.81 7.48
C SER A 245 -1.94 8.32 7.65
N TYR A 246 -2.66 7.55 6.86
CA TYR A 246 -2.41 6.14 6.63
C TYR A 246 -2.05 5.96 5.16
N TYR A 247 -1.15 5.04 4.85
CA TYR A 247 -1.03 4.53 3.48
C TYR A 247 -0.73 3.04 3.43
N LEU A 248 -1.33 2.38 2.44
CA LEU A 248 -1.02 0.99 2.08
C LEU A 248 -0.04 1.02 0.90
N ASN A 249 1.13 0.40 1.10
CA ASN A 249 2.14 0.24 0.06
C ASN A 249 2.03 -1.11 -0.64
N VAL A 250 2.20 -1.07 -1.95
CA VAL A 250 2.41 -2.27 -2.77
C VAL A 250 3.68 -2.07 -3.58
N MET A 251 4.62 -3.01 -3.41
CA MET A 251 5.90 -3.04 -4.08
C MET A 251 6.08 -4.35 -4.85
N ALA A 252 6.70 -4.27 -6.03
CA ALA A 252 7.18 -5.42 -6.78
C ALA A 252 8.26 -5.00 -7.80
N GLY A 253 9.09 -5.96 -8.17
CA GLY A 253 10.20 -5.75 -9.11
C GLY A 253 10.80 -7.07 -9.60
N PRO A 254 11.95 -7.03 -10.31
CA PRO A 254 12.62 -8.23 -10.80
C PRO A 254 13.01 -9.21 -9.69
N SER A 255 13.31 -8.71 -8.49
CA SER A 255 13.58 -9.51 -7.30
C SER A 255 12.70 -9.07 -6.12
N ARG A 256 12.35 -10.03 -5.24
CA ARG A 256 11.51 -9.79 -4.07
C ARG A 256 12.37 -9.56 -2.83
N ASN A 257 13.13 -8.47 -2.80
CA ASN A 257 13.88 -8.02 -1.63
C ASN A 257 13.75 -6.50 -1.53
N TRP A 258 13.51 -5.98 -0.32
CA TRP A 258 13.49 -4.54 -0.08
C TRP A 258 14.88 -4.08 0.37
N ILE A 259 15.66 -3.59 -0.58
CA ILE A 259 16.99 -3.01 -0.36
C ILE A 259 16.94 -1.61 -0.93
N PHE A 260 16.99 -0.61 -0.06
CA PHE A 260 16.86 0.80 -0.43
C PHE A 260 18.16 1.57 -0.18
N HIS A 261 18.28 2.70 -0.87
CA HIS A 261 19.35 3.68 -0.68
C HIS A 261 18.75 4.99 -0.15
N ASN A 262 19.31 5.54 0.93
CA ASN A 262 18.86 6.84 1.44
C ASN A 262 19.38 7.98 0.55
N ASP A 263 18.73 9.13 0.61
CA ASP A 263 19.28 10.37 0.05
C ASP A 263 20.52 10.79 0.88
N PRO A 264 21.72 10.83 0.28
CA PRO A 264 22.95 11.15 1.00
C PRO A 264 22.91 12.51 1.71
N ASP A 265 22.16 13.49 1.18
CA ASP A 265 22.02 14.82 1.78
C ASP A 265 21.20 14.80 3.08
N HIS A 266 20.53 13.68 3.37
CA HIS A 266 19.63 13.50 4.50
C HIS A 266 20.09 12.39 5.47
N GLU A 267 21.16 11.66 5.17
CA GLU A 267 21.68 10.58 6.02
C GLU A 267 22.15 11.04 7.40
N TRP A 268 22.56 12.32 7.53
CA TRP A 268 22.95 12.91 8.82
C TRP A 268 21.85 12.79 9.90
N ILE A 269 20.59 12.67 9.48
CA ILE A 269 19.44 12.47 10.37
C ILE A 269 19.51 11.12 11.08
N ILE A 270 19.95 10.07 10.37
CA ILE A 270 20.11 8.72 10.91
C ILE A 270 21.17 8.73 12.02
N GLU A 271 22.31 9.37 11.77
CA GLU A 271 23.39 9.46 12.75
C GLU A 271 23.01 10.32 13.97
N ARG A 272 22.24 11.39 13.76
CA ARG A 272 21.69 12.20 14.86
C ARG A 272 20.72 11.38 15.71
N ASP A 273 19.80 10.66 15.09
CA ASP A 273 18.72 9.96 15.79
C ASP A 273 19.20 8.73 16.57
N LYS A 274 20.37 8.15 16.25
CA LYS A 274 21.02 7.11 17.08
C LYS A 274 21.39 7.58 18.50
N GLN A 275 21.42 8.89 18.74
CA GLN A 275 21.80 9.49 20.02
C GLN A 275 20.61 9.79 20.94
N VAL A 276 19.38 9.54 20.48
CA VAL A 276 18.11 9.80 21.16
C VAL A 276 17.52 8.48 21.65
#